data_AF-A0A0R2TIZ0-F1
#
_entry.id   AF-A0A0R2TIZ0-F1
#
_cell.length_a   1.000
_cell.length_b   1.000
_cell.length_c   1.000
_cell.angle_alpha   90.00
_cell.angle_beta   90.00
_cell.angle_gamma   90.00
#
_symmetry.space_group_name_H-M   'P 1'
#
loop_
_entity.id
_entity.type
_entity.pdbx_description
1 polymer ?
#
loop_
_entity_poly.entity_id
_entity_poly.type
_entity_poly.pdbx_seq_one_letter_code
_entity_poly.pdbx_strand_id
1 'polypeptide(L)'
;MSIAQPESQLWQSVLLAAALDIKSPNAHLYRERDLAIAWVGAFPSKDFRMVCALAGFEPDHIHPQFLKLIETFTGGQGALKSQMRFAAE
;
A
#
# COMPACT_ATOMS: atom_id res chain seq x y z
N MET A 1 16.45 -5.52 23.39
CA MET A 1 16.16 -5.32 21.96
C MET A 1 15.44 -6.57 21.48
N SER A 2 14.15 -6.48 21.11
CA SER A 2 13.46 -7.61 20.50
C SER A 2 14.06 -7.81 19.10
N ILE A 3 14.67 -8.97 18.85
CA ILE A 3 15.13 -9.32 17.52
C ILE A 3 13.87 -9.50 16.68
N ALA A 4 13.59 -8.53 15.80
CA ALA A 4 12.51 -8.67 14.84
C ALA A 4 12.69 -10.01 14.12
N GLN A 5 11.67 -10.87 14.18
CA GLN A 5 11.76 -12.22 13.63
C GLN A 5 11.97 -12.11 12.10
N PRO A 6 12.77 -12.97 11.47
CA PRO A 6 13.04 -12.92 10.03
C PRO A 6 11.77 -12.83 9.18
N GLU A 7 10.70 -13.50 9.61
CA GLU A 7 9.38 -13.43 9.00
C GLU A 7 8.77 -12.01 9.05
N SER A 8 8.83 -11.32 10.19
CA SER A 8 8.35 -9.93 10.28
C SER A 8 9.12 -8.99 9.35
N GLN A 9 10.42 -9.20 9.16
CA GLN A 9 11.24 -8.39 8.24
C GLN A 9 10.86 -8.62 6.78
N LEU A 10 10.50 -9.86 6.42
CA LEU A 10 9.95 -10.17 5.11
C LEU A 10 8.67 -9.36 4.86
N TRP A 11 7.72 -9.39 5.79
CA TRP A 11 6.45 -8.68 5.64
C TRP A 11 6.61 -7.15 5.70
N GLN A 12 7.57 -6.64 6.46
CA GLN A 12 7.97 -5.22 6.41
C GLN A 12 8.50 -4.83 5.03
N SER A 13 9.23 -5.73 4.37
CA SER A 13 9.74 -5.49 3.01
C SER A 13 8.61 -5.41 1.98
N VAL A 14 7.53 -6.17 2.17
CA VAL A 14 6.32 -6.09 1.33
C VAL A 14 5.67 -4.71 1.46
N LEU A 15 5.50 -4.21 2.69
CA LEU A 15 4.96 -2.86 2.91
C LEU A 15 5.88 -1.78 2.33
N LEU A 16 7.20 -1.93 2.48
CA LEU A 16 8.18 -1.02 1.89
C LEU A 16 8.08 -1.02 0.36
N ALA A 17 7.98 -2.19 -0.29
CA ALA A 17 7.82 -2.30 -1.73
C ALA A 17 6.57 -1.57 -2.22
N ALA A 18 5.42 -1.81 -1.59
CA ALA A 18 4.18 -1.10 -1.93
C ALA A 18 4.32 0.44 -1.78
N ALA A 19 4.99 0.90 -0.73
CA ALA A 19 5.25 2.33 -0.55
C ALA A 19 6.18 2.91 -1.62
N LEU A 20 7.18 2.15 -2.08
CA LEU A 20 8.07 2.55 -3.16
C LEU A 20 7.35 2.60 -4.52
N ASP A 21 6.50 1.62 -4.81
CA ASP A 21 5.69 1.60 -6.03
C ASP A 21 4.76 2.82 -6.09
N ILE A 22 4.10 3.16 -4.97
CA ILE A 22 3.27 4.38 -4.87
C ILE A 22 4.11 5.64 -5.15
N LYS A 23 5.30 5.74 -4.54
CA LYS A 23 6.20 6.90 -4.68
C LYS A 23 6.84 7.03 -6.06
N SER A 24 6.93 5.93 -6.82
CA SER A 24 7.74 5.86 -8.04
C SER A 24 7.33 6.91 -9.07
N PRO A 25 8.19 7.89 -9.42
CA PRO A 25 7.88 8.89 -10.44
C PRO A 25 7.97 8.32 -11.87
N ASN A 26 8.39 7.07 -12.02
CA ASN A 26 8.65 6.44 -13.31
C ASN A 26 7.33 6.06 -14.01
N ALA A 27 7.08 6.67 -15.17
CA ALA A 27 5.89 6.40 -15.97
C ALA A 27 5.75 4.95 -16.44
N HIS A 28 6.86 4.22 -16.60
CA HIS A 28 6.83 2.80 -16.94
C HIS A 28 6.30 1.92 -15.80
N LEU A 29 6.23 2.45 -14.57
CA LEU A 29 5.77 1.75 -13.37
C LEU A 29 4.38 2.20 -12.90
N TYR A 30 3.63 2.92 -13.75
CA TYR A 30 2.28 3.37 -13.39
C TYR A 30 1.32 2.21 -13.11
N ARG A 31 1.49 1.07 -13.78
CA ARG A 31 0.68 -0.12 -13.50
C ARG A 31 0.93 -0.65 -12.09
N GLU A 32 2.18 -0.79 -11.69
CA GLU A 32 2.60 -1.28 -10.38
C GLU A 32 2.14 -0.32 -9.27
N ARG A 33 2.27 0.99 -9.53
CA ARG A 33 1.68 2.03 -8.68
C ARG A 33 0.18 1.85 -8.51
N ASP A 34 -0.57 1.70 -9.62
CA ASP A 34 -2.03 1.56 -9.57
C ASP A 34 -2.46 0.29 -8.83
N LEU A 35 -1.73 -0.82 -9.01
CA LEU A 35 -1.95 -2.07 -8.27
C LEU A 35 -1.66 -1.89 -6.77
N ALA A 36 -0.57 -1.22 -6.40
CA ALA A 36 -0.25 -0.93 -5.01
C ALA A 36 -1.31 -0.03 -4.34
N ILE A 37 -1.80 1.00 -5.05
CA ILE A 37 -2.89 1.86 -4.59
C ILE A 37 -4.18 1.05 -4.39
N ALA A 38 -4.54 0.21 -5.37
CA ALA A 38 -5.72 -0.63 -5.29
C ALA A 38 -5.63 -1.63 -4.13
N TRP A 39 -4.46 -2.21 -3.90
CA TRP A 39 -4.21 -3.14 -2.79
C TRP A 39 -4.35 -2.50 -1.41
N VAL A 40 -3.84 -1.27 -1.23
CA VAL A 40 -4.04 -0.47 -0.01
C VAL A 40 -5.52 -0.14 0.18
N GLY A 41 -6.18 0.31 -0.90
CA GLY A 41 -7.60 0.64 -0.94
C GLY A 41 -8.01 1.84 -0.07
N ALA A 42 -9.23 2.33 -0.28
CA ALA A 42 -9.82 3.37 0.59
C ALA A 42 -10.10 2.86 2.01
N PHE A 43 -10.34 1.57 2.14
CA PHE A 43 -10.39 0.84 3.41
C PHE A 43 -9.39 -0.30 3.32
N PRO A 44 -8.66 -0.62 4.41
CA PRO A 44 -7.64 -1.65 4.38
C PRO A 44 -8.30 -3.01 4.13
N SER A 45 -7.90 -3.63 3.01
CA SER A 45 -8.35 -4.97 2.61
C SER A 45 -7.93 -6.03 3.62
N LYS A 46 -8.56 -7.22 3.57
CA LYS A 46 -8.20 -8.35 4.45
C LYS A 46 -6.71 -8.69 4.33
N ASP A 47 -6.18 -8.74 3.11
CA ASP A 47 -4.80 -9.08 2.85
C ASP A 47 -3.84 -7.98 3.34
N PHE A 48 -4.18 -6.71 3.14
CA PHE A 48 -3.40 -5.60 3.68
C PHE A 48 -3.33 -5.64 5.21
N ARG A 49 -4.45 -5.90 5.89
CA ARG A 49 -4.49 -6.05 7.35
C ARG A 49 -3.63 -7.24 7.81
N MET A 50 -3.70 -8.36 7.10
CA MET A 50 -2.89 -9.54 7.39
C MET A 50 -1.40 -9.23 7.27
N VAL A 51 -0.97 -8.58 6.18
CA VAL A 51 0.44 -8.19 5.98
C VAL A 51 0.91 -7.20 7.05
N CYS A 52 0.08 -6.23 7.45
CA CYS A 52 0.41 -5.34 8.56
C CYS A 52 0.64 -6.11 9.87
N ALA A 53 -0.26 -7.03 10.23
CA ALA A 53 -0.12 -7.83 11.45
C ALA A 53 1.14 -8.72 11.41
N LEU A 54 1.41 -9.37 10.27
CA LEU A 54 2.61 -10.20 10.09
C LEU A 54 3.91 -9.38 10.10
N ALA A 55 3.86 -8.12 9.66
CA ALA A 55 4.97 -7.17 9.75
C ALA A 55 5.18 -6.59 11.17
N GLY A 56 4.28 -6.91 12.12
CA GLY A 56 4.30 -6.39 13.49
C GLY A 56 3.73 -4.97 13.62
N PHE A 57 2.84 -4.58 12.71
CA PHE A 57 2.19 -3.26 12.73
C PHE A 57 0.68 -3.36 12.90
N GLU A 58 0.12 -2.36 13.61
CA GLU A 58 -1.32 -2.18 13.70
C GLU A 58 -1.88 -1.58 12.40
N PRO A 59 -2.80 -2.27 11.69
CA PRO A 59 -3.32 -1.81 10.40
C PRO A 59 -3.98 -0.43 10.48
N ASP A 60 -4.71 -0.16 11.56
CA ASP A 60 -5.43 1.10 11.76
C ASP A 60 -4.47 2.29 12.00
N HIS A 61 -3.21 2.01 12.37
CA HIS A 61 -2.16 3.02 12.50
C HIS A 61 -1.39 3.26 11.20
N ILE A 62 -1.11 2.20 10.43
CA ILE A 62 -0.31 2.27 9.21
C ILE A 62 -1.13 2.68 7.99
N HIS A 63 -2.38 2.22 7.87
CA HIS A 63 -3.22 2.50 6.71
C HIS A 63 -3.40 4.01 6.43
N PRO A 64 -3.65 4.88 7.43
CA PRO A 64 -3.72 6.33 7.21
C PRO A 64 -2.42 6.94 6.65
N GLN A 65 -1.26 6.36 6.96
CA GLN A 65 0.04 6.81 6.45
C GLN A 65 0.19 6.47 4.97
N PHE A 66 -0.28 5.29 4.55
CA PHE A 66 -0.35 4.92 3.14
C PHE A 66 -1.35 5.80 2.37
N LEU A 67 -2.52 6.12 2.94
CA LEU A 67 -3.47 7.03 2.29
C LEU A 67 -2.85 8.41 2.05
N LYS A 68 -2.20 8.99 3.07
CA LYS A 68 -1.47 10.26 2.93
C LYS A 68 -0.38 10.18 1.87
N LEU A 69 0.31 9.05 1.77
CA LEU A 69 1.31 8.82 0.74
C LEU A 69 0.68 8.83 -0.65
N ILE A 70 -0.43 8.12 -0.84
CA ILE A 70 -1.16 8.08 -2.11
C ILE A 70 -1.63 9.47 -2.50
N GLU A 71 -2.24 10.24 -1.59
CA GLU A 71 -2.68 11.61 -1.84
C GLU A 71 -1.53 12.51 -2.32
N THR A 72 -0.37 12.40 -1.67
CA THR A 72 0.83 13.18 -1.99
C THR A 72 1.34 12.90 -3.40
N PHE A 73 1.35 11.63 -3.83
CA PHE A 73 1.98 11.22 -5.09
C PHE A 73 1.01 11.04 -6.27
N THR A 74 -0.30 11.06 -6.02
CA THR A 74 -1.33 10.97 -7.06
C THR A 74 -2.13 12.27 -7.26
N GLY A 75 -1.85 13.30 -6.46
CA GLY A 75 -2.46 14.62 -6.61
C GLY A 75 -3.98 14.59 -6.49
N GLY A 76 -4.52 14.04 -5.40
CA GLY A 76 -5.95 14.09 -5.02
C GLY A 76 -6.98 13.46 -5.98
N GLN A 77 -6.64 13.19 -7.25
CA GLN A 77 -7.56 12.72 -8.30
C GLN A 77 -7.30 11.28 -8.77
N GLY A 78 -6.15 10.68 -8.43
CA GLY A 78 -5.81 9.31 -8.85
C GLY A 78 -6.60 8.21 -8.11
N ALA A 79 -6.88 8.40 -6.82
CA ALA A 79 -7.53 7.40 -5.98
C ALA A 79 -8.97 7.05 -6.43
N LEU A 80 -9.73 8.05 -6.90
CA LEU A 80 -11.11 7.87 -7.38
C LEU A 80 -11.21 7.20 -8.75
N LYS A 81 -10.23 7.41 -9.65
CA LYS A 81 -10.28 6.85 -11.02
C LYS A 81 -9.85 5.39 -11.09
N SER A 82 -8.91 4.95 -10.26
CA SER A 82 -8.46 3.55 -10.25
C SER A 82 -9.58 2.62 -9.72
N GLN A 83 -10.37 3.08 -8.75
CA GLN A 83 -11.49 2.31 -8.18
C GLN A 83 -12.65 2.06 -9.15
N MET A 84 -12.87 2.95 -10.13
CA MET A 84 -13.92 2.76 -11.14
C MET A 84 -13.56 1.74 -12.23
N ARG A 85 -12.27 1.38 -12.40
CA ARG A 85 -11.85 0.45 -13.46
C ARG A 85 -11.92 -1.02 -13.06
N PHE A 86 -11.84 -1.35 -11.78
CA PHE A 86 -11.84 -2.74 -11.28
C PHE A 86 -13.23 -3.25 -10.85
N ALA A 87 -14.27 -2.40 -10.83
CA ALA A 87 -15.63 -2.81 -10.49
C ALA A 87 -16.46 -3.28 -11.72
N ALA A 88 -15.82 -3.45 -12.89
CA ALA A 88 -16.45 -3.74 -14.17
C ALA A 88 -16.07 -5.11 -14.76
N GLU A 89 -15.41 -5.98 -13.99
CA GLU A 89 -15.07 -7.37 -14.40
C GLU A 89 -15.70 -8.41 -13.45
#